data_AF-A0A7V8CRZ4-F1
#
_entry.id   AF-A0A7V8CRZ4-F1
#
_cell.length_a   1.000
_cell.length_b   1.000
_cell.length_c   1.000
_cell.angle_alpha   90.00
_cell.angle_beta   90.00
_cell.angle_gamma   90.00
#
_symmetry.space_group_name_H-M   'P 1'
#
loop_
_entity.id
_entity.type
_entity.pdbx_description
1 polymer ?
#
loop_
_entity_poly.entity_id
_entity_poly.type
_entity_poly.pdbx_seq_one_letter_code
_entity_poly.pdbx_strand_id
1 'polypeptide(L)'
;MKALAPGTVIFHRHRGYGVITAVNLLTGWIAARFGSESRTLDLNLSTDDVQFADGEAILFRRAPPDRMPHARLMAMVRELHAAGYQKLYLYAWPKASGLHWRWHLFTGARDWMQRPWREGWYGSGADYNVNPVMGWGDTPGASTGELIDALARFDPQGLAQALGRDEDHTAWFARVCEHLLPNYMYSLDMPREPGAPLQEKPPVPVVAVRAGLPAYAGPAIDWPPGWSGLWLHEHVLPAPAIRITGEAELVKGYQPP
;
A
#
# COMPACT_ATOMS: atom_id res chain seq x y z
N MET A 1 30.98 -3.93 -13.87
CA MET A 1 29.59 -3.44 -13.72
C MET A 1 29.32 -2.51 -14.89
N LYS A 2 28.44 -2.88 -15.82
CA LYS A 2 28.10 -2.01 -16.96
C LYS A 2 27.15 -0.90 -16.52
N ALA A 3 27.37 0.31 -17.01
CA ALA A 3 26.50 1.44 -16.72
C ALA A 3 25.17 1.28 -17.46
N LEU A 4 24.06 1.51 -16.75
CA LEU A 4 22.72 1.57 -17.30
C LEU A 4 22.24 3.02 -17.31
N ALA A 5 22.19 3.64 -18.49
CA ALA A 5 21.92 5.06 -18.68
C ALA A 5 21.13 5.31 -19.98
N PRO A 6 20.55 6.51 -20.19
CA PRO A 6 20.07 6.89 -21.51
C PRO A 6 21.16 6.70 -22.58
N GLY A 7 20.78 6.13 -23.72
CA GLY A 7 21.70 5.72 -24.79
C GLY A 7 22.20 4.28 -24.70
N THR A 8 22.01 3.59 -23.56
CA THR A 8 22.35 2.16 -23.47
C THR A 8 21.45 1.33 -24.40
N VAL A 9 22.08 0.48 -25.22
CA VAL A 9 21.38 -0.49 -26.07
C VAL A 9 21.04 -1.73 -25.25
N ILE A 10 19.77 -2.13 -25.31
CA ILE A 10 19.23 -3.29 -24.61
C ILE A 10 18.60 -4.26 -25.61
N PHE A 11 18.49 -5.52 -25.21
CA PHE A 11 17.70 -6.53 -25.90
C PHE A 11 16.48 -6.87 -25.06
N HIS A 12 15.29 -6.80 -25.66
CA HIS A 12 14.04 -7.21 -25.05
C HIS A 12 13.53 -8.50 -25.71
N ARG A 13 13.25 -9.54 -24.91
CA ARG A 13 12.89 -10.91 -25.36
C ARG A 13 11.91 -10.95 -26.53
N HIS A 14 10.86 -10.13 -26.48
CA HIS A 14 9.81 -10.10 -27.50
C HIS A 14 9.91 -8.97 -28.54
N ARG A 15 10.75 -7.96 -28.29
CA ARG A 15 10.80 -6.73 -29.11
C ARG A 15 12.14 -6.50 -29.79
N GLY A 16 13.13 -7.33 -29.50
CA GLY A 16 14.47 -7.20 -30.05
C GLY A 16 15.21 -6.00 -29.47
N TYR A 17 16.04 -5.35 -30.28
CA TYR A 17 16.91 -4.27 -29.83
C TYR A 17 16.16 -2.96 -29.59
N GLY A 18 16.46 -2.34 -28.45
CA GLY A 18 15.97 -1.02 -28.09
C GLY A 18 17.05 -0.15 -27.48
N VAL A 19 16.76 1.15 -27.38
CA VAL A 19 17.65 2.13 -26.76
C VAL A 19 16.93 2.77 -25.60
N ILE A 20 17.58 2.79 -24.44
CA ILE A 20 17.07 3.46 -23.24
C ILE A 20 17.05 4.97 -23.48
N THR A 21 15.93 5.62 -23.21
CA THR A 21 15.75 7.06 -23.31
C THR A 21 15.69 7.75 -21.94
N ALA A 22 15.25 7.03 -20.91
CA ALA A 22 15.25 7.51 -19.53
C ALA A 22 15.49 6.35 -18.56
N VAL A 23 16.12 6.63 -17.43
CA VAL A 23 16.40 5.65 -16.38
C VAL A 23 16.00 6.21 -15.03
N ASN A 24 15.27 5.41 -14.27
CA ASN A 24 15.05 5.62 -12.84
C ASN A 24 15.63 4.41 -12.07
N LEU A 25 16.89 4.52 -11.66
CA LEU A 25 17.60 3.48 -10.91
C LEU A 25 17.14 3.34 -9.46
N LEU A 26 16.26 4.22 -8.96
CA LEU A 26 15.66 4.04 -7.62
C LEU A 26 14.51 3.04 -7.68
N THR A 27 13.73 3.08 -8.76
CA THR A 27 12.50 2.30 -8.94
C THR A 27 12.64 1.12 -9.90
N GLY A 28 13.73 1.07 -10.66
CA GLY A 28 13.97 0.03 -11.66
C GLY A 28 13.18 0.22 -12.94
N TRP A 29 12.59 1.39 -13.14
CA TRP A 29 11.90 1.72 -14.37
C TRP A 29 12.85 2.37 -15.36
N ILE A 30 12.75 1.94 -16.61
CA ILE A 30 13.40 2.57 -17.75
C ILE A 30 12.34 2.89 -18.80
N ALA A 31 12.55 3.97 -19.54
CA ALA A 31 11.86 4.18 -20.80
C ALA A 31 12.79 3.76 -21.92
N ALA A 32 12.31 2.98 -22.88
CA ALA A 32 13.10 2.56 -24.03
C ALA A 32 12.30 2.66 -25.33
N ARG A 33 12.99 2.94 -26.44
CA ARG A 33 12.41 2.93 -27.78
C ARG A 33 12.94 1.74 -28.57
N PHE A 34 12.06 1.00 -29.22
CA PHE A 34 12.41 -0.18 -30.01
C PHE A 34 12.23 0.09 -31.49
N GLY A 35 13.22 -0.30 -32.31
CA GLY A 35 13.16 -0.20 -33.77
C GLY A 35 12.56 1.12 -34.30
N SER A 36 11.51 1.01 -35.11
CA SER A 36 10.76 2.13 -35.71
C SER A 36 9.57 2.61 -34.88
N GLU A 37 9.44 2.20 -33.62
CA GLU A 37 8.34 2.65 -32.76
C GLU A 37 8.43 4.16 -32.50
N SER A 38 7.31 4.85 -32.63
CA SER A 38 7.23 6.31 -32.45
C SER A 38 7.19 6.75 -30.99
N ARG A 39 6.90 5.83 -30.06
CA ARG A 39 6.76 6.10 -28.63
C ARG A 39 7.74 5.28 -27.81
N THR A 40 8.12 5.82 -26.66
CA THR A 40 8.87 5.10 -25.65
C THR A 40 7.95 4.19 -24.86
N LEU A 41 8.45 3.03 -24.47
CA LEU A 41 7.77 2.07 -23.62
C LEU A 41 8.45 2.06 -22.24
N ASP A 42 7.64 2.09 -21.20
CA ASP A 42 8.12 1.94 -19.82
C ASP A 42 8.29 0.46 -19.50
N LEU A 43 9.48 0.08 -19.05
CA LEU A 43 9.88 -1.27 -18.71
C LEU A 43 10.41 -1.32 -17.28
N ASN A 44 10.22 -2.46 -16.63
CA ASN A 44 10.74 -2.69 -15.28
C ASN A 44 11.86 -3.74 -15.29
N LEU A 45 13.02 -3.36 -14.72
CA LEU A 45 14.23 -4.17 -14.63
C LEU A 45 14.17 -5.30 -13.59
N SER A 46 13.03 -5.48 -12.91
CA SER A 46 12.79 -6.65 -12.04
C SER A 46 12.33 -7.90 -12.81
N THR A 47 12.24 -7.81 -14.14
CA THR A 47 11.87 -8.92 -15.03
C THR A 47 13.09 -9.42 -15.80
N ASP A 48 13.04 -10.66 -16.30
CA ASP A 48 14.11 -11.25 -17.12
C ASP A 48 13.93 -10.96 -18.62
N ASP A 49 12.94 -10.13 -18.97
CA ASP A 49 12.61 -9.79 -20.35
C ASP A 49 13.62 -8.80 -20.96
N VAL A 50 14.47 -8.16 -20.15
CA VAL A 50 15.41 -7.12 -20.58
C VAL A 50 16.85 -7.49 -20.21
N GLN A 51 17.73 -7.46 -21.21
CA GLN A 51 19.15 -7.75 -21.09
C GLN A 51 19.97 -6.63 -21.73
N PHE A 52 21.26 -6.55 -21.41
CA PHE A 52 22.19 -5.79 -22.24
C PHE A 52 22.23 -6.38 -23.66
N ALA A 53 22.59 -5.56 -24.65
CA ALA A 53 22.60 -5.98 -26.05
C ALA A 53 23.47 -7.22 -26.37
N ASP A 54 24.45 -7.52 -25.50
CA ASP A 54 25.32 -8.68 -25.61
C ASP A 54 24.84 -9.90 -24.81
N GLY A 55 23.61 -9.86 -24.29
CA GLY A 55 22.97 -10.97 -23.58
C GLY A 55 23.28 -11.02 -22.07
N GLU A 56 24.07 -10.09 -21.53
CA GLU A 56 24.26 -10.00 -20.08
C GLU A 56 22.96 -9.59 -19.39
N ALA A 57 22.55 -10.32 -18.35
CA ALA A 57 21.35 -10.02 -17.58
C ALA A 57 21.50 -8.69 -16.82
N ILE A 58 20.47 -7.83 -16.86
CA ILE A 58 20.44 -6.62 -16.05
C ILE A 58 19.91 -6.98 -14.67
N LEU A 59 20.82 -7.12 -13.70
CA LEU A 59 20.49 -7.47 -12.32
C LEU A 59 20.13 -6.21 -11.52
N PHE A 60 18.89 -5.75 -11.64
CA PHE A 60 18.41 -4.60 -10.87
C PHE A 60 17.82 -5.02 -9.51
N ARG A 61 16.92 -6.01 -9.50
CA ARG A 61 16.43 -6.71 -8.29
C ARG A 61 15.98 -8.12 -8.64
N ARG A 62 16.51 -9.16 -7.99
CA ARG A 62 16.17 -10.59 -8.25
C ARG A 62 14.78 -10.98 -7.73
N ALA A 63 14.25 -10.22 -6.78
CA ALA A 63 12.86 -10.28 -6.35
C ALA A 63 12.34 -8.83 -6.25
N PRO A 64 11.29 -8.44 -6.99
CA PRO A 64 10.64 -7.17 -6.76
C PRO A 64 10.09 -7.16 -5.32
N PRO A 65 10.18 -6.02 -4.58
CA PRO A 65 9.44 -5.91 -3.33
C PRO A 65 7.95 -6.14 -3.63
N ASP A 66 7.20 -6.62 -2.65
CA ASP A 66 5.75 -6.65 -2.77
C ASP A 66 5.27 -5.25 -3.19
N ARG A 67 4.37 -5.18 -4.19
CA ARG A 67 3.87 -3.89 -4.72
C ARG A 67 3.14 -3.08 -3.66
N MET A 68 2.79 -3.73 -2.56
CA MET A 68 2.07 -3.13 -1.46
C MET A 68 2.73 -3.51 -0.14
N PRO A 69 2.95 -2.55 0.77
CA PRO A 69 3.49 -2.83 2.10
C PRO A 69 2.54 -3.68 2.96
N HIS A 70 1.27 -3.80 2.56
CA HIS A 70 0.18 -4.31 3.36
C HIS A 70 0.38 -5.73 3.89
N ALA A 71 0.90 -6.67 3.10
CA ALA A 71 1.18 -8.01 3.62
C ALA A 71 2.24 -7.97 4.74
N ARG A 72 3.26 -7.11 4.61
CA ARG A 72 4.28 -6.89 5.65
C ARG A 72 3.68 -6.21 6.88
N LEU A 73 2.85 -5.19 6.70
CA LEU A 73 2.16 -4.50 7.80
C LEU A 73 1.20 -5.44 8.53
N MET A 74 0.44 -6.27 7.80
CA MET A 74 -0.45 -7.27 8.39
C MET A 74 0.33 -8.32 9.19
N ALA A 75 1.44 -8.83 8.65
CA ALA A 75 2.31 -9.75 9.39
C ALA A 75 2.84 -9.12 10.68
N MET A 76 3.30 -7.87 10.60
CA MET A 76 3.80 -7.09 11.74
C MET A 76 2.73 -6.88 12.81
N VAL A 77 1.54 -6.43 12.43
CA VAL A 77 0.43 -6.21 13.36
C VAL A 77 0.01 -7.51 14.02
N ARG A 78 -0.02 -8.64 13.28
CA ARG A 78 -0.33 -9.96 13.85
C ARG A 78 0.68 -10.38 14.92
N GLU A 79 1.97 -10.18 14.67
CA GLU A 79 3.02 -10.50 15.66
C GLU A 79 2.94 -9.57 16.89
N LEU A 80 2.69 -8.28 16.68
CA LEU A 80 2.48 -7.31 17.78
C LEU A 80 1.23 -7.63 18.61
N HIS A 81 0.14 -8.05 17.98
CA HIS A 81 -1.06 -8.51 18.68
C HIS A 81 -0.77 -9.73 19.56
N ALA A 82 -0.01 -10.71 19.07
CA ALA A 82 0.42 -11.87 19.85
C ALA A 82 1.30 -11.48 21.05
N ALA A 83 2.04 -10.37 20.94
CA ALA A 83 2.84 -9.79 22.02
C ALA A 83 2.05 -8.86 22.98
N GLY A 84 0.73 -8.71 22.80
CA GLY A 84 -0.13 -7.93 23.71
C GLY A 84 -0.36 -6.48 23.31
N TYR A 85 0.09 -6.06 22.12
CA TYR A 85 -0.18 -4.75 21.54
C TYR A 85 -1.53 -4.73 20.79
N GLN A 86 -2.60 -5.22 21.42
CA GLN A 86 -3.88 -5.51 20.75
C GLN A 86 -4.67 -4.26 20.34
N LYS A 87 -4.30 -3.09 20.88
CA LYS A 87 -4.90 -1.80 20.50
C LYS A 87 -4.17 -1.13 19.34
N LEU A 88 -3.40 -1.89 18.56
CA LEU A 88 -2.84 -1.47 17.28
C LEU A 88 -3.81 -1.84 16.16
N TYR A 89 -4.21 -0.86 15.36
CA TYR A 89 -5.16 -1.05 14.27
C TYR A 89 -4.54 -0.66 12.93
N LEU A 90 -4.91 -1.40 11.89
CA LEU A 90 -4.49 -1.16 10.50
C LEU A 90 -5.71 -0.81 9.67
N TYR A 91 -5.76 0.43 9.19
CA TYR A 91 -6.73 0.88 8.21
C TYR A 91 -6.08 0.95 6.82
N ALA A 92 -6.66 0.28 5.83
CA ALA A 92 -6.14 0.16 4.48
C ALA A 92 -7.22 0.41 3.44
N TRP A 93 -6.93 1.23 2.42
CA TRP A 93 -7.90 1.62 1.40
C TRP A 93 -7.23 2.03 0.09
N PRO A 94 -7.91 1.89 -1.07
CA PRO A 94 -7.38 2.36 -2.32
C PRO A 94 -7.45 3.89 -2.35
N LYS A 95 -6.53 4.53 -3.05
CA LYS A 95 -6.77 5.90 -3.51
C LYS A 95 -7.89 5.86 -4.55
N ALA A 96 -8.67 6.94 -4.67
CA ALA A 96 -9.68 7.10 -5.71
C ALA A 96 -9.19 6.77 -7.14
N SER A 97 -7.90 6.93 -7.44
CA SER A 97 -7.32 6.54 -8.72
C SER A 97 -7.25 5.03 -8.97
N GLY A 98 -7.41 4.18 -7.95
CA GLY A 98 -7.19 2.73 -8.00
C GLY A 98 -5.72 2.30 -8.17
N LEU A 99 -4.83 3.24 -8.54
CA LEU A 99 -3.43 2.96 -8.88
C LEU A 99 -2.50 2.68 -7.70
N HIS A 100 -2.85 3.11 -6.48
CA HIS A 100 -2.07 2.85 -5.27
C HIS A 100 -2.95 2.90 -4.04
N TRP A 101 -2.41 2.38 -2.94
CA TRP A 101 -3.13 2.14 -1.70
C TRP A 101 -2.58 3.02 -0.59
N ARG A 102 -3.44 3.37 0.35
CA ARG A 102 -3.06 4.07 1.58
C ARG A 102 -3.15 3.10 2.74
N TRP A 103 -2.35 3.39 3.75
CA TRP A 103 -2.42 2.69 5.01
C TRP A 103 -2.25 3.67 6.16
N HIS A 104 -2.88 3.35 7.27
CA HIS A 104 -2.75 4.07 8.53
C HIS A 104 -2.68 3.03 9.65
N LEU A 105 -1.60 3.06 10.40
CA LEU A 105 -1.46 2.37 11.66
C LEU A 105 -1.69 3.35 12.79
N PHE A 106 -2.56 3.01 13.73
CA PHE A 106 -2.85 3.87 14.86
C PHE A 106 -3.16 3.06 16.11
N THR A 107 -3.09 3.73 17.25
CA THR A 107 -3.22 3.10 18.56
C THR A 107 -4.33 3.75 19.40
N GLY A 108 -4.94 2.97 20.29
CA GLY A 108 -5.92 3.47 21.26
C GLY A 108 -7.36 3.05 20.99
N ALA A 109 -8.27 4.01 20.77
CA ALA A 109 -9.69 3.75 20.52
C ALA A 109 -9.94 3.41 19.05
N ARG A 110 -10.92 2.52 18.79
CA ARG A 110 -11.26 1.97 17.47
C ARG A 110 -11.80 2.99 16.45
N ASP A 111 -12.17 4.21 16.86
CA ASP A 111 -12.72 5.23 15.96
C ASP A 111 -11.60 6.08 15.33
N TRP A 112 -11.21 5.73 14.10
CA TRP A 112 -10.16 6.42 13.35
C TRP A 112 -10.65 7.70 12.66
N MET A 113 -11.95 7.81 12.38
CA MET A 113 -12.54 8.93 11.63
C MET A 113 -12.59 10.23 12.44
N GLN A 114 -12.57 10.11 13.78
CA GLN A 114 -12.55 11.24 14.70
C GLN A 114 -11.14 11.70 15.08
N ARG A 115 -10.09 11.05 14.55
CA ARG A 115 -8.71 11.36 14.95
C ARG A 115 -8.10 12.49 14.13
N PRO A 116 -7.35 13.40 14.78
CA PRO A 116 -6.49 14.33 14.06
C PRO A 116 -5.55 13.55 13.13
N TRP A 117 -5.27 14.11 11.94
CA TRP A 117 -4.42 13.53 10.88
C TRP A 117 -2.97 13.18 11.29
N ARG A 118 -2.62 13.34 12.58
CA ARG A 118 -1.29 13.18 13.17
C ARG A 118 -1.22 12.14 14.29
N GLU A 119 -2.31 11.46 14.63
CA GLU A 119 -2.27 10.35 15.59
C GLU A 119 -2.03 9.02 14.86
N GLY A 120 -0.81 8.49 14.97
CA GLY A 120 -0.39 7.23 14.36
C GLY A 120 0.60 7.40 13.19
N TRP A 121 0.91 6.29 12.54
CA TRP A 121 1.84 6.19 11.42
C TRP A 121 1.08 6.02 10.11
N TYR A 122 1.38 6.85 9.13
CA TYR A 122 0.66 6.89 7.86
C TYR A 122 1.63 6.73 6.70
N GLY A 123 1.17 6.08 5.63
CA GLY A 123 1.93 6.00 4.40
C GLY A 123 1.09 5.68 3.17
N SER A 124 1.75 5.80 2.02
CA SER A 124 1.19 5.51 0.71
C SER A 124 2.00 4.43 0.02
N GLY A 125 1.29 3.50 -0.63
CA GLY A 125 1.87 2.53 -1.54
C GLY A 125 2.59 3.18 -2.72
N ALA A 126 2.25 4.42 -3.10
CA ALA A 126 2.99 5.17 -4.10
C ALA A 126 4.43 5.47 -3.64
N ASP A 127 4.58 5.99 -2.42
CA ASP A 127 5.89 6.30 -1.85
C ASP A 127 6.69 5.01 -1.61
N TYR A 128 6.00 3.98 -1.13
CA TYR A 128 6.57 2.66 -0.90
C TYR A 128 7.08 1.98 -2.18
N ASN A 129 6.36 2.11 -3.30
CA ASN A 129 6.80 1.58 -4.59
C ASN A 129 8.10 2.25 -5.08
N VAL A 130 8.33 3.50 -4.68
CA VAL A 130 9.56 4.24 -5.02
C VAL A 130 10.71 3.85 -4.08
N ASN A 131 10.42 3.72 -2.78
CA ASN A 131 11.36 3.30 -1.75
C ASN A 131 10.66 2.35 -0.76
N PRO A 132 10.90 1.01 -0.83
CA PRO A 132 10.11 -0.01 -0.15
C PRO A 132 10.46 -0.15 1.34
N VAL A 133 10.41 0.98 2.04
CA VAL A 133 10.58 1.17 3.47
C VAL A 133 9.35 1.90 4.02
N MET A 134 9.02 1.66 5.28
CA MET A 134 7.93 2.37 5.98
C MET A 134 8.36 3.77 6.46
N GLY A 135 9.68 4.03 6.51
CA GLY A 135 10.24 5.32 6.92
C GLY A 135 10.56 5.39 8.41
N TRP A 136 10.59 4.25 9.11
CA TRP A 136 10.92 4.15 10.54
C TRP A 136 12.40 3.81 10.78
N GLY A 137 13.24 3.92 9.75
CA GLY A 137 14.60 3.38 9.75
C GLY A 137 14.66 1.88 9.41
N ASP A 138 13.59 1.33 8.84
CA ASP A 138 13.57 -0.02 8.27
C ASP A 138 14.27 -0.07 6.90
N THR A 139 14.57 -1.28 6.44
CA THR A 139 15.26 -1.52 5.16
C THR A 139 14.36 -2.27 4.17
N PRO A 140 14.63 -2.13 2.86
CA PRO A 140 13.98 -2.94 1.83
C PRO A 140 14.10 -4.43 2.15
N GLY A 141 12.96 -5.13 2.22
CA GLY A 141 12.94 -6.57 2.50
C GLY A 141 13.18 -6.95 3.97
N ALA A 142 13.24 -5.99 4.90
CA ALA A 142 13.29 -6.29 6.33
C ALA A 142 12.18 -7.28 6.74
N SER A 143 12.57 -8.28 7.51
CA SER A 143 11.69 -9.28 8.11
C SER A 143 10.67 -8.61 9.04
N THR A 144 9.64 -9.37 9.43
CA THR A 144 8.62 -8.87 10.36
C THR A 144 9.26 -8.38 11.67
N GLY A 145 10.15 -9.17 12.27
CA GLY A 145 10.86 -8.80 13.49
C GLY A 145 11.71 -7.55 13.34
N GLU A 146 12.47 -7.43 12.26
CA GLU A 146 13.27 -6.22 11.99
C GLU A 146 12.38 -4.97 11.81
N LEU A 147 11.20 -5.13 11.22
CA LEU A 147 10.24 -4.03 11.06
C LEU A 147 9.62 -3.62 12.40
N ILE A 148 9.28 -4.59 13.26
CA ILE A 148 8.83 -4.33 14.64
C ILE A 148 9.90 -3.56 15.40
N ASP A 149 11.15 -4.01 15.33
CA ASP A 149 12.29 -3.39 15.99
C ASP A 149 12.53 -1.96 15.48
N ALA A 150 12.38 -1.72 14.18
CA ALA A 150 12.48 -0.40 13.58
C ALA A 150 11.38 0.54 14.11
N LEU A 151 10.12 0.08 14.11
CA LEU A 151 8.99 0.84 14.66
C LEU A 151 9.19 1.17 16.14
N ALA A 152 9.60 0.18 16.95
CA ALA A 152 9.83 0.35 18.37
C ALA A 152 10.95 1.35 18.69
N ARG A 153 11.99 1.44 17.85
CA ARG A 153 13.04 2.47 17.96
C ARG A 153 12.57 3.85 17.50
N PHE A 154 11.79 3.88 16.41
CA PHE A 154 11.31 5.11 15.80
C PHE A 154 10.33 5.87 16.71
N ASP A 155 9.36 5.14 17.28
CA ASP A 155 8.33 5.73 18.13
C ASP A 155 7.92 4.78 19.28
N PRO A 156 8.78 4.64 20.30
CA PRO A 156 8.51 3.75 21.44
C PRO A 156 7.27 4.19 22.24
N GLN A 157 6.99 5.50 22.32
CA GLN A 157 5.86 6.03 23.07
C GLN A 157 4.54 5.76 22.33
N GLY A 158 4.49 5.99 21.02
CA GLY A 158 3.32 5.66 20.20
C GLY A 158 3.02 4.16 20.21
N LEU A 159 4.05 3.31 20.15
CA LEU A 159 3.86 1.86 20.25
C LEU A 159 3.38 1.42 21.64
N ALA A 160 3.85 2.05 22.72
CA ALA A 160 3.37 1.74 24.07
C ALA A 160 1.86 1.97 24.23
N GLN A 161 1.26 2.90 23.48
CA GLN A 161 -0.20 3.14 23.48
C GLN A 161 -1.00 1.98 22.87
N ALA A 162 -0.37 1.09 22.10
CA ALA A 162 -1.03 -0.11 21.59
C ALA A 162 -1.14 -1.23 22.65
N LEU A 163 -0.44 -1.12 23.78
CA LEU A 163 -0.54 -2.11 24.85
C LEU A 163 -1.94 -2.13 25.46
N GLY A 164 -2.46 -3.34 25.66
CA GLY A 164 -3.75 -3.56 26.27
C GLY A 164 -4.52 -4.66 25.55
N ARG A 165 -5.74 -4.91 26.01
CA ARG A 165 -6.60 -5.96 25.46
C ARG A 165 -7.61 -5.39 24.48
N ASP A 166 -7.73 -6.11 23.38
CA ASP A 166 -8.79 -6.00 22.38
C ASP A 166 -8.91 -7.38 21.70
N GLU A 167 -9.50 -8.32 22.42
CA GLU A 167 -9.54 -9.73 22.04
C GLU A 167 -10.40 -9.97 20.79
N ASP A 168 -11.52 -9.25 20.65
CA ASP A 168 -12.40 -9.34 19.49
C ASP A 168 -11.70 -8.92 18.20
N HIS A 169 -11.06 -7.75 18.20
CA HIS A 169 -10.33 -7.26 17.04
C HIS A 169 -9.14 -8.15 16.73
N THR A 170 -8.37 -8.54 17.76
CA THR A 170 -7.21 -9.42 17.59
C THR A 170 -7.59 -10.77 17.00
N ALA A 171 -8.65 -11.39 17.50
CA ALA A 171 -9.14 -12.66 16.98
C ALA A 171 -9.64 -12.54 15.54
N TRP A 172 -10.33 -11.45 15.20
CA TRP A 172 -10.70 -11.16 13.82
C TRP A 172 -9.47 -11.00 12.92
N PHE A 173 -8.52 -10.15 13.33
CA PHE A 173 -7.33 -9.84 12.54
C PHE A 173 -6.43 -11.07 12.30
N ALA A 174 -6.30 -11.93 13.30
CA ALA A 174 -5.60 -13.20 13.18
C ALA A 174 -6.21 -14.10 12.09
N ARG A 175 -7.54 -14.29 12.10
CA ARG A 175 -8.26 -15.07 11.07
C ARG A 175 -8.10 -14.47 9.68
N VAL A 176 -8.17 -13.14 9.56
CA VAL A 176 -7.93 -12.45 8.29
C VAL A 176 -6.52 -12.74 7.79
N CYS A 177 -5.51 -12.63 8.66
CA CYS A 177 -4.13 -12.91 8.29
C CYS A 177 -3.90 -14.37 7.89
N GLU A 178 -4.55 -15.35 8.55
CA GLU A 178 -4.49 -16.77 8.17
C GLU A 178 -5.00 -17.03 6.75
N HIS A 179 -6.05 -16.32 6.33
CA HIS A 179 -6.63 -16.49 5.02
C HIS A 179 -5.96 -15.69 3.91
N LEU A 180 -5.40 -14.53 4.22
CA LEU A 180 -4.91 -13.59 3.22
C LEU A 180 -3.39 -13.62 3.05
N LEU A 181 -2.62 -13.76 4.12
CA LEU A 181 -1.17 -13.74 4.01
C LEU A 181 -0.62 -15.00 3.33
N PRO A 182 0.47 -14.88 2.54
CA PRO A 182 1.23 -13.66 2.23
C PRO A 182 0.78 -12.95 0.94
N ASN A 183 -0.31 -13.41 0.31
CA ASN A 183 -0.61 -13.10 -1.09
C ASN A 183 -1.68 -12.03 -1.27
N TYR A 184 -2.52 -11.83 -0.27
CA TYR A 184 -3.68 -10.97 -0.35
C TYR A 184 -3.75 -10.04 0.87
N MET A 185 -4.55 -8.99 0.72
CA MET A 185 -4.89 -8.04 1.76
C MET A 185 -6.36 -7.70 1.67
N TYR A 186 -6.89 -7.06 2.72
CA TYR A 186 -8.26 -6.53 2.74
C TYR A 186 -8.28 -5.02 2.47
N SER A 187 -9.43 -4.51 2.01
CA SER A 187 -9.71 -3.06 1.86
C SER A 187 -10.90 -2.67 2.72
N LEU A 188 -10.80 -1.59 3.49
CA LEU A 188 -11.91 -1.10 4.32
C LEU A 188 -12.70 0.04 3.70
N ASP A 189 -12.33 0.45 2.49
CA ASP A 189 -13.11 1.39 1.69
C ASP A 189 -13.81 0.65 0.55
N MET A 190 -15.06 1.03 0.33
CA MET A 190 -15.94 0.49 -0.68
C MET A 190 -16.25 1.58 -1.70
N PRO A 191 -15.71 1.50 -2.93
CA PRO A 191 -16.22 2.33 -4.00
C PRO A 191 -17.70 2.00 -4.21
N ARG A 192 -18.57 2.99 -4.02
CA ARG A 192 -19.99 2.87 -4.32
C ARG A 192 -20.26 3.65 -5.61
N GLU A 193 -20.93 3.00 -6.56
CA GLU A 193 -21.45 3.72 -7.73
C GLU A 193 -22.48 4.77 -7.25
N PRO A 194 -22.40 6.02 -7.72
CA PRO A 194 -23.36 7.05 -7.35
C PRO A 194 -24.81 6.58 -7.62
N GLY A 195 -25.63 6.55 -6.56
CA GLY A 195 -27.03 6.12 -6.63
C GLY A 195 -27.28 4.62 -6.41
N ALA A 196 -26.25 3.79 -6.18
CA ALA A 196 -26.45 2.39 -5.83
C ALA A 196 -27.15 2.21 -4.47
N PRO A 197 -28.03 1.21 -4.31
CA PRO A 197 -28.72 0.94 -3.05
C PRO A 197 -27.73 0.63 -1.92
N LEU A 198 -28.11 0.98 -0.68
CA LEU A 198 -27.34 0.62 0.51
C LEU A 198 -27.33 -0.90 0.67
N GLN A 199 -26.15 -1.51 0.66
CA GLN A 199 -25.99 -2.92 0.98
C GLN A 199 -25.88 -3.09 2.49
N GLU A 200 -26.63 -4.03 3.06
CA GLU A 200 -26.79 -4.12 4.52
C GLU A 200 -25.46 -4.47 5.22
N LYS A 201 -24.58 -5.27 4.59
CA LYS A 201 -23.18 -5.52 5.01
C LYS A 201 -22.44 -6.41 3.98
N PRO A 202 -21.80 -5.87 2.93
CA PRO A 202 -21.04 -6.71 1.99
C PRO A 202 -19.78 -7.30 2.65
N PRO A 203 -19.19 -8.38 2.10
CA PRO A 203 -17.88 -8.84 2.55
C PRO A 203 -16.80 -7.79 2.28
N VAL A 204 -15.75 -7.78 3.09
CA VAL A 204 -14.60 -6.90 2.93
C VAL A 204 -13.85 -7.27 1.63
N PRO A 205 -13.59 -6.32 0.72
CA PRO A 205 -12.87 -6.60 -0.51
C PRO A 205 -11.48 -7.17 -0.26
N VAL A 206 -11.13 -8.20 -1.03
CA VAL A 206 -9.81 -8.85 -1.01
C VAL A 206 -9.03 -8.51 -2.26
N VAL A 207 -7.77 -8.11 -2.09
CA VAL A 207 -6.91 -7.63 -3.18
C VAL A 207 -5.57 -8.34 -3.13
N ALA A 208 -5.04 -8.73 -4.29
CA ALA A 208 -3.72 -9.32 -4.43
C ALA A 208 -2.61 -8.30 -4.16
N VAL A 209 -1.61 -8.67 -3.34
CA VAL A 209 -0.48 -7.78 -2.96
C VAL A 209 0.61 -7.65 -4.01
N ARG A 210 0.57 -8.51 -5.04
CA ARG A 210 1.49 -8.55 -6.16
C ARG A 210 0.80 -8.98 -7.44
N ALA A 211 1.38 -8.62 -8.58
CA ALA A 211 0.87 -9.03 -9.88
C ALA A 211 1.04 -10.53 -10.11
N GLY A 212 0.20 -11.08 -10.99
CA GLY A 212 0.25 -12.48 -11.40
C GLY A 212 -0.39 -13.46 -10.41
N LEU A 213 -0.92 -12.98 -9.28
CA LEU A 213 -1.73 -13.81 -8.40
C LEU A 213 -3.12 -14.04 -9.02
N PRO A 214 -3.69 -15.24 -8.85
CA PRO A 214 -5.06 -15.51 -9.27
C PRO A 214 -6.05 -14.66 -8.45
N ALA A 215 -7.30 -14.60 -8.92
CA ALA A 215 -8.38 -14.05 -8.12
C ALA A 215 -8.50 -14.82 -6.80
N TYR A 216 -8.76 -14.09 -5.71
CA TYR A 216 -8.93 -14.70 -4.40
C TYR A 216 -10.14 -15.65 -4.41
N ALA A 217 -9.92 -16.90 -4.00
CA ALA A 217 -10.93 -17.96 -3.97
C ALA A 217 -11.16 -18.52 -2.55
N GLY A 218 -10.72 -17.80 -1.52
CA GLY A 218 -10.90 -18.20 -0.12
C GLY A 218 -12.25 -17.73 0.45
N PRO A 219 -12.47 -17.94 1.76
CA PRO A 219 -13.72 -17.55 2.41
C PRO A 219 -13.95 -16.04 2.37
N ALA A 220 -15.22 -15.63 2.39
CA ALA A 220 -15.59 -14.23 2.54
C ALA A 220 -15.06 -13.67 3.86
N ILE A 221 -14.54 -12.43 3.80
CA ILE A 221 -13.97 -11.76 4.97
C ILE A 221 -15.02 -10.81 5.57
N ASP A 222 -15.29 -10.96 6.87
CA ASP A 222 -16.17 -10.06 7.61
C ASP A 222 -15.49 -8.74 7.97
N TRP A 223 -16.29 -7.71 8.23
CA TRP A 223 -15.80 -6.41 8.71
C TRP A 223 -15.22 -6.49 10.13
N PRO A 224 -14.22 -5.64 10.45
CA PRO A 224 -13.66 -5.58 11.79
C PRO A 224 -14.72 -5.24 12.87
N PRO A 225 -14.67 -5.87 14.06
CA PRO A 225 -15.58 -5.56 15.15
C PRO A 225 -15.55 -4.08 15.55
N GLY A 226 -16.73 -3.45 15.61
CA GLY A 226 -16.89 -2.04 15.98
C GLY A 226 -16.68 -1.04 14.84
N TRP A 227 -16.37 -1.52 13.63
CA TRP A 227 -16.21 -0.68 12.43
C TRP A 227 -17.40 -0.88 11.46
N SER A 228 -18.53 -1.31 12.03
CA SER A 228 -19.78 -1.51 11.31
C SER A 228 -20.29 -0.17 10.75
N GLY A 229 -20.65 -0.14 9.47
CA GLY A 229 -21.24 1.04 8.82
C GLY A 229 -20.27 1.85 7.94
N LEU A 230 -18.97 1.50 7.88
CA LEU A 230 -18.05 2.12 6.92
C LEU A 230 -18.53 1.97 5.47
N TRP A 231 -19.15 0.83 5.12
CA TRP A 231 -19.73 0.57 3.79
C TRP A 231 -20.99 1.40 3.46
N LEU A 232 -21.56 2.14 4.42
CA LEU A 232 -22.78 2.93 4.22
C LEU A 232 -22.52 4.36 3.74
N HIS A 233 -21.25 4.81 3.74
CA HIS A 233 -20.89 6.20 3.46
C HIS A 233 -19.79 6.28 2.39
N GLU A 234 -19.94 7.17 1.41
CA GLU A 234 -18.80 7.59 0.57
C GLU A 234 -17.80 8.31 1.48
N HIS A 235 -16.60 7.76 1.60
CA HIS A 235 -15.53 8.37 2.38
C HIS A 235 -14.93 9.58 1.64
N VAL A 236 -15.64 10.71 1.68
CA VAL A 236 -15.11 11.99 1.20
C VAL A 236 -14.07 12.48 2.20
N LEU A 237 -12.79 12.29 1.86
CA LEU A 237 -11.67 12.89 2.58
C LEU A 237 -11.15 14.13 1.84
N PRO A 238 -10.85 15.24 2.54
CA PRO A 238 -11.02 15.44 3.98
C PRO A 238 -12.50 15.56 4.38
N ALA A 239 -12.83 15.10 5.58
CA ALA A 239 -14.14 15.36 6.16
C ALA A 239 -14.38 16.88 6.12
N PRO A 240 -15.54 17.35 5.61
CA PRO A 240 -15.88 18.76 5.70
C PRO A 240 -15.83 19.18 7.17
N ALA A 241 -15.21 20.33 7.45
CA ALA A 241 -15.09 20.84 8.81
C ALA A 241 -16.44 20.82 9.52
N ILE A 242 -16.49 20.24 10.73
CA ILE A 242 -17.70 20.21 11.54
C ILE A 242 -18.11 21.65 11.83
N ARG A 243 -19.20 22.11 11.22
CA ARG A 243 -19.79 23.43 11.46
C ARG A 243 -20.62 23.36 12.73
N ILE A 244 -20.09 23.86 13.84
CA ILE A 244 -20.83 23.99 15.11
C ILE A 244 -21.78 25.21 15.09
N THR A 245 -21.67 26.09 14.10
CA THR A 245 -22.52 27.28 13.95
C THR A 245 -23.07 27.31 12.52
N GLY A 246 -24.38 27.16 12.38
CA GLY A 246 -25.08 26.90 11.11
C GLY A 246 -25.10 28.05 10.11
N GLU A 247 -23.94 28.51 9.63
CA GLU A 247 -23.84 29.44 8.50
C GLU A 247 -22.89 28.91 7.42
N ALA A 248 -23.23 29.21 6.17
CA ALA A 248 -22.50 28.73 5.00
C ALA A 248 -21.42 29.72 4.56
N GLU A 249 -20.17 29.26 4.45
CA GLU A 249 -19.11 30.06 3.82
C GLU A 249 -19.04 29.77 2.32
N LEU A 250 -19.05 30.87 1.55
CA LEU A 250 -18.82 30.94 0.11
C LEU A 250 -17.37 30.54 -0.21
N VAL A 251 -17.23 29.67 -1.21
CA VAL A 251 -15.95 29.23 -1.79
C VAL A 251 -15.12 30.45 -2.21
N LYS A 252 -14.06 30.77 -1.45
CA LYS A 252 -12.99 31.65 -1.94
C LYS A 252 -12.00 30.82 -2.73
N GLY A 253 -12.00 31.03 -4.04
CA GLY A 253 -11.09 30.41 -4.98
C GLY A 253 -9.63 30.76 -4.72
N TYR A 254 -8.75 29.81 -4.99
CA TYR A 254 -7.31 30.01 -5.00
C TYR A 254 -6.82 30.03 -6.46
N GLN A 255 -6.26 31.17 -6.88
CA GLN A 255 -5.44 31.28 -8.08
C GLN A 255 -3.97 31.04 -7.71
N PRO A 256 -3.19 30.30 -8.51
CA PRO A 256 -1.78 30.05 -8.25
C PRO A 256 -0.86 31.13 -8.86
N PRO A 257 0.36 31.32 -8.34
CA PRO A 257 1.54 31.59 -9.17
C PRO A 257 2.09 30.31 -9.80
#